data_AF-A0A7Y3L8B3-F1
#
_entry.id   AF-A0A7Y3L8B3-F1
#
_cell.length_a   1.000
_cell.length_b   1.000
_cell.length_c   1.000
_cell.angle_alpha   90.00
_cell.angle_beta   90.00
_cell.angle_gamma   90.00
#
_symmetry.space_group_name_H-M   'P 1'
#
loop_
_entity.id
_entity.type
_entity.pdbx_description
1 polymer ?
#
loop_
_entity_poly.entity_id
_entity_poly.type
_entity_poly.pdbx_seq_one_letter_code
_entity_poly.pdbx_strand_id
1 'polypeptide(L)' 'IDSSLVQRELFVAQRVADRSISQLADVGILTEVSGYKRNRRWVATEVVSALDAFAKRAGRRRAR' A
#
# COMPACT_ATOMS: atom_id res chain seq x y z
N ILE A 1 -2.47 -3.06 1.22
CA ILE A 1 -1.54 -3.64 2.22
C ILE A 1 -2.33 -3.97 3.48
N ASP A 2 -2.05 -5.12 4.11
CA ASP A 2 -2.54 -5.47 5.45
C ASP A 2 -1.43 -6.19 6.24
N SER A 3 -1.66 -6.45 7.52
CA SER A 3 -0.69 -7.13 8.39
C SER A 3 -0.33 -8.53 7.88
N SER A 4 -1.31 -9.30 7.39
CA SER A 4 -1.10 -10.67 6.92
C SER A 4 -0.17 -10.74 5.70
N LEU A 5 -0.31 -9.78 4.78
CA LEU A 5 0.55 -9.59 3.62
C LEU A 5 1.98 -9.30 4.08
N VAL A 6 2.16 -8.32 4.98
CA VAL A 6 3.51 -7.93 5.45
C VAL A 6 4.21 -9.09 6.15
N GLN A 7 3.50 -9.83 7.01
CA GLN A 7 4.05 -11.01 7.68
C GLN A 7 4.54 -12.06 6.68
N ARG A 8 3.74 -12.35 5.66
CA ARG A 8 4.06 -13.37 4.66
C ARG A 8 5.21 -12.96 3.74
N GLU A 9 5.19 -11.74 3.23
CA GLU A 9 6.16 -11.29 2.22
C GLU A 9 7.51 -10.91 2.86
N LEU A 10 7.50 -10.42 4.10
CA LEU A 10 8.72 -9.97 4.79
C LEU A 10 9.18 -10.92 5.91
N PHE A 11 8.46 -12.03 6.13
CA PHE A 11 8.78 -13.05 7.15
C PHE A 11 8.93 -12.47 8.57
N VAL A 12 8.07 -11.50 8.91
CA VAL A 12 8.08 -10.84 10.23
C VAL A 12 6.87 -11.26 11.07
N ALA A 13 7.00 -11.20 12.40
CA ALA A 13 5.89 -11.41 13.30
C ALA A 13 4.84 -10.28 13.18
N GLN A 14 3.58 -10.60 13.50
CA GLN A 14 2.46 -9.65 13.43
C GLN A 14 2.75 -8.31 14.15
N ARG A 15 3.34 -8.34 15.34
CA ARG A 15 3.67 -7.11 16.10
C ARG A 15 4.62 -6.19 15.32
N VAL A 16 5.58 -6.76 14.59
CA VAL A 16 6.51 -6.00 13.76
C VAL A 16 5.79 -5.45 12.53
N ALA A 17 4.96 -6.27 11.87
CA ALA A 17 4.15 -5.84 10.74
C ALA A 17 3.21 -4.66 11.11
N ASP A 18 2.47 -4.79 12.20
CA ASP A 18 1.53 -3.76 12.67
C ASP A 18 2.27 -2.46 13.03
N ARG A 19 3.41 -2.55 13.72
CA ARG A 19 4.25 -1.38 14.04
C ARG A 19 4.77 -0.70 12.78
N SER A 20 5.31 -1.44 11.84
CA SER A 20 5.87 -0.87 10.60
C SER A 20 4.78 -0.21 9.77
N ILE A 21 3.60 -0.82 9.66
CA ILE A 21 2.43 -0.22 8.99
C ILE A 21 2.06 1.11 9.68
N SER A 22 1.97 1.13 11.01
CA SER A 22 1.70 2.37 11.76
C SER A 22 2.77 3.44 11.54
N GLN A 23 4.06 3.09 11.54
CA GLN A 23 5.12 4.07 11.28
C GLN A 23 5.01 4.70 9.89
N LEU A 24 4.70 3.90 8.86
CA LEU A 24 4.50 4.40 7.51
C LEU A 24 3.22 5.24 7.37
N ALA A 25 2.19 4.92 8.15
CA ALA A 25 0.96 5.70 8.25
C ALA A 25 1.20 7.07 8.86
N ASP A 26 1.91 7.10 9.98
CA ASP A 26 2.15 8.31 10.78
C ASP A 26 2.92 9.37 9.98
N VAL A 27 3.79 8.94 9.06
CA VAL A 27 4.53 9.82 8.14
C VAL A 27 3.83 10.04 6.79
N GLY A 28 2.60 9.53 6.61
CA GLY A 28 1.77 9.75 5.42
C GLY A 28 2.11 8.91 4.19
N ILE A 29 3.05 7.95 4.29
CA ILE A 29 3.37 7.03 3.18
C ILE A 29 2.21 6.08 2.91
N LEU A 30 1.52 5.62 3.97
CA LEU A 30 0.32 4.79 3.86
C LEU A 30 -0.93 5.55 4.28
N THR A 31 -2.01 5.35 3.54
CA THR A 31 -3.34 5.88 3.85
C THR A 31 -4.28 4.71 4.17
N GLU A 32 -5.02 4.79 5.28
CA GLU A 32 -6.06 3.82 5.61
C GLU A 32 -7.23 3.95 4.64
N VAL A 33 -7.66 2.82 4.05
CA VAL A 33 -8.78 2.78 3.07
C VAL A 33 -9.97 1.97 3.56
N SER A 34 -9.83 1.21 4.63
CA SER A 34 -10.94 0.50 5.26
C SER A 34 -11.47 1.32 6.43
N GLY A 35 -12.75 1.68 6.45
CA GLY A 35 -13.35 2.41 7.59
C GLY A 35 -13.60 1.56 8.86
N TYR A 36 -12.82 0.50 9.09
CA TYR A 36 -13.09 -0.49 10.15
C TYR A 36 -11.99 -0.50 11.21
N LYS A 37 -12.39 -0.63 12.49
CA LYS A 37 -11.45 -0.79 13.62
C LYS A 37 -10.60 -2.07 13.57
N ARG A 38 -11.05 -3.10 12.83
CA ARG A 38 -10.36 -4.38 12.61
C ARG A 38 -10.23 -4.65 11.11
N ASN A 39 -9.28 -5.50 10.72
CA ASN A 39 -9.00 -5.83 9.31
C ASN A 39 -8.66 -4.58 8.47
N ARG A 40 -7.84 -3.69 9.03
CA ARG A 40 -7.47 -2.45 8.35
C ARG A 40 -6.70 -2.73 7.06
N ARG A 41 -7.04 -1.98 6.02
CA ARG A 41 -6.42 -1.98 4.70
C ARG A 41 -5.76 -0.63 4.47
N TRP A 42 -4.60 -0.67 3.86
CA TRP A 42 -3.74 0.48 3.63
C TRP A 42 -3.34 0.57 2.16
N VAL A 43 -3.19 1.78 1.65
CA VAL A 43 -2.71 2.05 0.29
C VAL A 43 -1.54 3.05 0.32
N ALA A 44 -0.53 2.84 -0.51
CA ALA A 44 0.50 3.84 -0.78
C ALA A 44 0.05 4.70 -1.97
N THR A 45 -0.64 5.81 -1.68
CA THR A 45 -1.34 6.61 -2.69
C THR A 45 -0.39 7.12 -3.79
N GLU A 46 0.82 7.53 -3.42
CA GLU A 46 1.83 8.01 -4.37
C GLU A 46 2.27 6.92 -5.34
N VAL A 47 2.46 5.68 -4.85
CA VAL A 47 2.87 4.53 -5.67
C VAL A 47 1.78 4.18 -6.66
N VAL A 48 0.52 4.07 -6.20
CA VAL A 48 -0.62 3.78 -7.09
C VAL A 48 -0.76 4.88 -8.15
N SER A 49 -0.66 6.14 -7.75
CA SER A 49 -0.72 7.28 -8.67
C SER A 49 0.40 7.26 -9.72
N ALA A 50 1.61 6.90 -9.32
CA ALA A 50 2.74 6.75 -10.24
C ALA A 50 2.52 5.61 -11.25
N LEU A 51 1.96 4.48 -10.80
CA LEU A 51 1.60 3.34 -11.65
C LEU A 51 0.48 3.71 -12.63
N ASP A 52 -0.53 4.46 -12.19
CA ASP A 52 -1.61 4.96 -13.06
C ASP A 52 -1.08 5.94 -14.11
N ALA A 53 -0.18 6.85 -13.72
CA ALA A 53 0.47 7.77 -14.65
C ALA A 53 1.35 7.03 -15.66
N PHE A 54 2.05 5.97 -15.24
CA PHE A 54 2.77 5.08 -16.13
C PHE A 54 1.82 4.37 -17.11
N ALA A 55 0.75 3.76 -16.62
CA ALA A 55 -0.23 3.05 -17.44
C ALA A 55 -0.87 3.97 -18.49
N LYS A 56 -1.24 5.20 -18.11
CA LYS A 56 -1.76 6.24 -19.04
C LYS A 56 -0.76 6.59 -20.15
N ARG A 57 0.56 6.55 -19.89
CA ARG A 57 1.58 6.77 -20.92
C ARG A 57 1.81 5.53 -21.78
N ALA A 58 1.89 4.35 -21.17
CA ALA A 58 2.10 3.09 -21.87
C ALA A 58 0.93 2.75 -22.81
N GLY A 59 -0.32 2.98 -22.38
CA GLY A 59 -1.52 2.78 -23.19
C GLY A 59 -1.54 3.65 -24.45
N ARG A 60 -1.02 4.90 -24.38
CA ARG A 60 -0.88 5.77 -25.57
C ARG A 60 0.13 5.25 -26.58
N ARG A 61 1.14 4.48 -26.14
CA ARG A 61 2.17 3.92 -27.02
C ARG A 61 1.68 2.74 -27.85
N ARG A 62 0.60 2.05 -27.41
CA ARG A 62 -0.02 0.92 -28.13
C ARG A 62 -1.10 1.35 -29.13
N ALA A 63 -1.58 2.58 -29.05
CA ALA A 63 -2.58 3.15 -29.95
C ALA A 63 -1.98 3.89 -31.17
N ARG A 64 -0.66 3.90 -31.31
CA ARG A 64 0.10 4.32 -32.50
C ARG A 64 0.62 3.08 -33.21
#